data_AF-A0A2T7U8L7-F1
#
_entry.id   AF-A0A2T7U8L7-F1
#
_cell.length_a   1.000
_cell.length_b   1.000
_cell.length_c   1.000
_cell.angle_alpha   90.00
_cell.angle_beta   90.00
_cell.angle_gamma   90.00
#
_symmetry.space_group_name_H-M   'P 1'
#
loop_
_entity.id
_entity.type
_entity.pdbx_description
1 polymer ?
#
loop_
_entity_poly.entity_id
_entity_poly.type
_entity_poly.pdbx_seq_one_letter_code
_entity_poly.pdbx_strand_id
1 'polypeptide(L)'
;MSNQLRHRRRRTHRSNALKRVAPTRFTHTRATRRSLALAVQRLIDASTRFKLVPIRRSRWSLTLALQGWPDAVRVQVSAHSLALVVTHDGRWWDALLWPDCQPQKCRGGWRCALCTQMAPYSHVFRHLSDLLFAELAQPLLNYLNRLPEQAQLRLSAFQGGGTTWARVVADAGTAPAGACAVVSWPIGGTA
;
A
#
# COMPACT_ATOMS: atom_id res chain seq x y z
N MET A 1 2.78 36.31 71.82
CA MET A 1 1.89 35.67 70.82
C MET A 1 2.45 36.02 69.44
N SER A 2 3.22 35.11 68.83
CA SER A 2 3.98 35.40 67.59
C SER A 2 3.33 34.73 66.39
N ASN A 3 2.84 35.54 65.46
CA ASN A 3 2.34 35.12 64.15
C ASN A 3 3.51 34.71 63.24
N GLN A 4 3.63 33.42 62.92
CA GLN A 4 4.48 32.94 61.82
C GLN A 4 3.63 32.63 60.58
N LEU A 5 3.60 33.57 59.64
CA LEU A 5 3.19 33.34 58.25
C LEU A 5 4.41 32.88 57.45
N ARG A 6 4.52 31.59 57.15
CA ARG A 6 5.53 31.07 56.22
C ARG A 6 4.94 30.90 54.81
N HIS A 7 5.52 31.65 53.89
CA HIS A 7 5.27 31.65 52.46
C HIS A 7 5.35 30.25 51.83
N ARG A 8 4.22 29.80 51.26
CA ARG A 8 4.13 28.62 50.40
C ARG A 8 4.63 29.00 49.00
N ARG A 9 5.88 28.66 48.66
CA ARG A 9 6.42 28.79 47.29
C ARG A 9 5.62 27.87 46.34
N ARG A 10 4.70 28.46 45.57
CA ARG A 10 4.05 27.80 44.42
C ARG A 10 5.11 27.55 43.34
N ARG A 11 5.59 26.31 43.24
CA ARG A 11 6.29 25.82 42.04
C ARG A 11 5.27 25.81 40.89
N THR A 12 5.41 26.76 39.98
CA THR A 12 4.75 26.74 38.68
C THR A 12 5.28 25.53 37.92
N HIS A 13 4.42 24.52 37.75
CA HIS A 13 4.62 23.45 36.77
C HIS A 13 4.72 24.13 35.39
N ARG A 14 5.95 24.29 34.88
CA ARG A 14 6.18 24.53 33.46
C ARG A 14 5.74 23.26 32.74
N SER A 15 4.50 23.24 32.28
CA SER A 15 4.05 22.27 31.29
C SER A 15 4.91 22.50 30.05
N ASN A 16 5.85 21.59 29.82
CA ASN A 16 6.54 21.48 28.54
C ASN A 16 5.50 21.02 27.52
N ALA A 17 4.70 21.96 27.02
CA ALA A 17 3.88 21.77 25.84
C ALA A 17 4.85 21.46 24.69
N LEU A 18 5.05 20.17 24.42
CA LEU A 18 5.77 19.70 23.24
C LEU A 18 5.14 20.41 22.04
N LYS A 19 5.86 21.38 21.46
CA LYS A 19 5.44 22.06 20.23
C LYS A 19 5.13 20.98 19.21
N ARG A 20 3.84 20.74 18.95
CA ARG A 20 3.40 19.87 17.87
C ARG A 20 3.85 20.54 16.58
N VAL A 21 4.94 20.04 16.01
CA VAL A 21 5.37 20.45 14.67
C VAL A 21 4.22 20.09 13.73
N ALA A 22 3.62 21.10 13.11
CA ALA A 22 2.56 20.90 12.15
C ALA A 22 3.07 19.97 11.03
N PRO A 23 2.30 18.94 10.64
CA PRO A 23 2.72 18.03 9.59
C PRO A 23 2.92 18.82 8.30
N THR A 24 4.16 18.85 7.79
CA THR A 24 4.46 19.47 6.50
C THR A 24 3.85 18.62 5.39
N ARG A 25 3.14 19.25 4.44
CA ARG A 25 2.57 18.55 3.29
C ARG A 25 3.68 17.80 2.53
N PHE A 26 3.39 16.55 2.18
CA PHE A 26 4.31 15.75 1.39
C PHE A 26 4.57 16.42 0.05
N THR A 27 5.84 16.67 -0.26
CA THR A 27 6.24 17.29 -1.53
C THR A 27 6.98 16.26 -2.36
N HIS A 28 6.57 16.15 -3.63
CA HIS A 28 7.25 15.29 -4.58
C HIS A 28 8.61 15.88 -4.96
N THR A 29 9.69 15.32 -4.40
CA THR A 29 11.08 15.76 -4.63
C THR A 29 11.91 14.71 -5.37
N ARG A 30 13.14 15.06 -5.76
CA ARG A 30 14.12 14.09 -6.26
C ARG A 30 14.43 13.00 -5.21
N ALA A 31 14.49 13.37 -3.94
CA ALA A 31 14.68 12.42 -2.84
C ALA A 31 13.50 11.44 -2.74
N THR A 32 12.26 11.94 -2.84
CA THR A 32 11.05 11.11 -2.88
C THR A 32 11.11 10.08 -4.02
N ARG A 33 11.49 10.50 -5.23
CA ARG A 33 11.63 9.61 -6.38
C ARG A 33 12.68 8.53 -6.16
N ARG A 34 13.81 8.88 -5.55
CA ARG A 34 14.87 7.92 -5.22
C ARG A 34 14.39 6.90 -4.20
N SER A 35 13.71 7.35 -3.14
CA SER A 35 13.13 6.45 -2.14
C SER A 35 12.07 5.51 -2.72
N LEU A 36 11.21 6.00 -3.62
CA LEU A 36 10.25 5.17 -4.35
C LEU A 36 10.96 4.12 -5.20
N ALA A 37 11.97 4.53 -5.98
CA ALA A 37 12.74 3.59 -6.82
C ALA A 37 13.44 2.50 -5.98
N LEU A 38 14.01 2.88 -4.83
CA LEU A 38 14.63 1.92 -3.90
C LEU A 38 13.60 0.94 -3.30
N ALA A 39 12.43 1.43 -2.90
CA ALA A 39 11.35 0.57 -2.39
C ALA A 39 10.84 -0.40 -3.47
N VAL A 40 10.69 0.07 -4.71
CA VAL A 40 10.28 -0.77 -5.84
C VAL A 40 11.36 -1.80 -6.20
N GLN A 41 12.64 -1.43 -6.19
CA GLN A 41 13.71 -2.39 -6.43
C GLN A 41 13.70 -3.49 -5.37
N ARG A 42 13.58 -3.13 -4.09
CA ARG A 42 13.44 -4.10 -3.01
C ARG A 42 12.21 -4.99 -3.17
N LEU A 43 11.09 -4.44 -3.65
CA LEU A 43 9.87 -5.22 -3.93
C LEU A 43 10.15 -6.27 -5.02
N ILE A 44 10.83 -5.88 -6.09
CA ILE A 44 11.22 -6.79 -7.18
C ILE A 44 12.14 -7.89 -6.63
N ASP A 45 13.18 -7.51 -5.89
CA ASP A 45 14.16 -8.46 -5.34
C ASP A 45 13.55 -9.43 -4.32
N ALA A 46 12.54 -8.97 -3.55
CA ALA A 46 11.86 -9.77 -2.53
C ALA A 46 10.72 -10.64 -3.10
N SER A 47 10.29 -10.40 -4.34
CA SER A 47 9.22 -11.19 -4.97
C SER A 47 9.79 -12.47 -5.56
N THR A 48 9.73 -13.55 -4.78
CA THR A 48 10.28 -14.85 -5.17
C THR A 48 9.32 -15.68 -6.01
N ARG A 49 8.01 -15.55 -5.76
CA ARG A 49 6.99 -16.37 -6.42
C ARG A 49 6.62 -15.89 -7.82
N PHE A 50 6.60 -14.58 -8.03
CA PHE A 50 6.26 -13.97 -9.31
C PHE A 50 7.30 -12.93 -9.66
N LYS A 51 7.86 -13.01 -10.87
CA LYS A 51 8.79 -11.99 -11.32
C LYS A 51 8.03 -10.69 -11.60
N LEU A 52 8.44 -9.62 -10.94
CA LEU A 52 7.93 -8.26 -11.19
C LEU A 52 8.83 -7.55 -12.20
N VAL A 53 8.25 -7.11 -13.31
CA VAL A 53 8.99 -6.49 -14.42
C VAL A 53 8.53 -5.05 -14.61
N PRO A 54 9.41 -4.04 -14.49
CA PRO A 54 9.06 -2.66 -14.83
C PRO A 54 8.66 -2.54 -16.31
N ILE A 55 7.48 -1.99 -16.58
CA ILE A 55 7.00 -1.76 -17.96
C ILE A 55 6.87 -0.28 -18.30
N ARG A 56 6.56 0.55 -17.31
CA ARG A 56 6.39 1.99 -17.52
C ARG A 56 6.89 2.75 -16.31
N ARG A 57 7.56 3.86 -16.57
CA ARG A 57 7.99 4.80 -15.55
C ARG A 57 7.43 6.18 -15.87
N SER A 58 6.78 6.79 -14.90
CA SER A 58 6.43 8.21 -14.94
C SER A 58 7.35 8.99 -14.00
N ARG A 59 7.12 10.30 -13.90
CA ARG A 59 7.83 11.14 -12.94
C ARG A 59 7.60 10.72 -11.49
N TRP A 60 6.40 10.21 -11.16
CA TRP A 60 5.95 9.98 -9.78
C TRP A 60 5.39 8.58 -9.51
N SER A 61 5.35 7.74 -10.53
CA SER A 61 4.85 6.38 -10.43
C SER A 61 5.67 5.41 -11.29
N LEU A 62 5.60 4.14 -10.92
CA LEU A 62 6.11 3.02 -11.69
C LEU A 62 4.97 2.04 -11.93
N THR A 63 4.95 1.44 -13.11
CA THR A 63 4.04 0.35 -13.45
C THR A 63 4.87 -0.90 -13.69
N LEU A 64 4.48 -1.99 -13.04
CA LEU A 64 5.10 -3.30 -13.16
C LEU A 64 4.09 -4.30 -13.76
N ALA A 65 4.58 -5.19 -14.61
CA ALA A 65 3.89 -6.42 -14.96
C ALA A 65 4.27 -7.54 -13.98
N LEU A 66 3.38 -8.50 -13.78
CA LEU A 66 3.65 -9.73 -13.06
C LEU A 66 3.80 -10.86 -14.09
N GLN A 67 4.94 -11.53 -14.11
CA GLN A 67 5.13 -12.65 -15.03
C GLN A 67 4.15 -13.78 -14.68
N GLY A 68 3.53 -14.35 -15.72
CA GLY A 68 2.55 -15.42 -15.61
C GLY A 68 1.15 -14.97 -15.15
N TRP A 69 0.92 -13.65 -15.09
CA TRP A 69 -0.40 -13.05 -15.04
C TRP A 69 -0.81 -12.52 -16.42
N PRO A 70 -2.12 -12.38 -16.71
CA PRO A 70 -2.57 -11.76 -17.94
C PRO A 70 -2.18 -10.29 -18.00
N ASP A 71 -2.01 -9.77 -19.22
CA ASP A 71 -1.64 -8.37 -19.45
C ASP A 71 -2.65 -7.34 -18.92
N ALA A 72 -3.87 -7.79 -18.70
CA ALA A 72 -4.92 -7.10 -17.98
C ALA A 72 -4.50 -6.68 -16.56
N VAL A 73 -3.55 -7.36 -15.93
CA VAL A 73 -3.13 -7.10 -14.55
C VAL A 73 -1.82 -6.35 -14.50
N ARG A 74 -1.82 -5.26 -13.71
CA ARG A 74 -0.67 -4.38 -13.52
C ARG A 74 -0.53 -3.97 -12.06
N VAL A 75 0.70 -3.80 -11.61
CA VAL A 75 0.99 -3.16 -10.32
C VAL A 75 1.36 -1.71 -10.61
N GLN A 76 0.59 -0.76 -10.09
CA GLN A 76 0.91 0.65 -10.14
C GLN A 76 1.41 1.08 -8.76
N VAL A 77 2.61 1.67 -8.70
CA VAL A 77 3.24 2.10 -7.45
C VAL A 77 3.52 3.59 -7.51
N SER A 78 3.10 4.32 -6.47
CA SER A 78 3.44 5.71 -6.23
C SER A 78 4.01 5.87 -4.82
N ALA A 79 4.37 7.09 -4.43
CA ALA A 79 4.77 7.36 -3.05
C ALA A 79 3.59 7.36 -2.06
N HIS A 80 2.36 7.24 -2.55
CA HIS A 80 1.14 7.32 -1.74
C HIS A 80 0.29 6.05 -1.77
N SER A 81 0.53 5.17 -2.73
CA SER A 81 -0.30 4.00 -2.91
C SER A 81 0.41 2.96 -3.77
N LEU A 82 -0.02 1.73 -3.60
CA LEU A 82 0.22 0.66 -4.55
C LEU A 82 -1.14 0.06 -4.90
N ALA A 83 -1.39 -0.18 -6.18
CA ALA A 83 -2.60 -0.82 -6.64
C ALA A 83 -2.28 -1.98 -7.59
N LEU A 84 -2.79 -3.17 -7.28
CA LEU A 84 -2.83 -4.31 -8.19
C LEU A 84 -4.13 -4.20 -8.99
N VAL A 85 -4.05 -3.53 -10.14
CA VAL A 85 -5.21 -3.16 -10.96
C VAL A 85 -5.47 -4.21 -12.03
N VAL A 86 -6.75 -4.36 -12.38
CA VAL A 86 -7.23 -5.22 -13.45
C VAL A 86 -7.96 -4.35 -14.47
N THR A 87 -7.62 -4.52 -15.74
CA THR A 87 -8.26 -3.84 -16.87
C THR A 87 -8.85 -4.83 -17.83
N HIS A 88 -10.01 -4.52 -18.42
CA HIS A 88 -10.65 -5.31 -19.46
C HIS A 88 -11.04 -4.37 -20.60
N ASP A 89 -10.70 -4.73 -21.85
CA ASP A 89 -10.94 -3.93 -23.06
C ASP A 89 -10.46 -2.46 -22.94
N GLY A 90 -9.28 -2.27 -22.34
CA GLY A 90 -8.69 -0.95 -22.15
C GLY A 90 -9.35 -0.09 -21.07
N ARG A 91 -10.35 -0.60 -20.33
CA ARG A 91 -11.02 0.09 -19.23
C ARG A 91 -10.57 -0.47 -17.88
N TRP A 92 -10.54 0.40 -16.87
CA TRP A 92 -10.37 -0.05 -15.49
C TRP A 92 -11.56 -0.92 -15.09
N TRP A 93 -11.27 -2.11 -14.54
CA TRP A 93 -12.28 -3.08 -14.15
C TRP A 93 -12.40 -3.20 -12.63
N ASP A 94 -11.28 -3.43 -11.96
CA ASP A 94 -11.23 -3.58 -10.50
C ASP A 94 -9.78 -3.42 -9.95
N ALA A 95 -9.63 -3.37 -8.63
CA ALA A 95 -8.37 -3.45 -7.92
C ALA A 95 -8.37 -4.63 -6.94
N LEU A 96 -7.51 -5.63 -7.19
CA LEU A 96 -7.39 -6.82 -6.34
C LEU A 96 -6.78 -6.51 -4.96
N LEU A 97 -5.96 -5.46 -4.92
CA LEU A 97 -5.28 -4.99 -3.72
C LEU A 97 -4.93 -3.51 -3.89
N TRP A 98 -5.19 -2.69 -2.87
CA TRP A 98 -4.89 -1.26 -2.90
C TRP A 98 -4.45 -0.73 -1.52
N PRO A 99 -3.24 -1.03 -1.03
CA PRO A 99 -2.67 -0.35 0.13
C PRO A 99 -2.39 1.12 -0.17
N ASP A 100 -2.71 1.96 0.81
CA ASP A 100 -2.42 3.39 0.79
C ASP A 100 -1.40 3.75 1.87
N CYS A 101 -0.60 4.77 1.57
CA CYS A 101 0.38 5.34 2.47
C CYS A 101 0.29 6.87 2.39
N GLN A 102 0.26 7.54 3.54
CA GLN A 102 0.41 8.98 3.62
C GLN A 102 1.69 9.32 4.37
N PRO A 103 2.86 9.38 3.69
CA PRO A 103 4.11 9.64 4.35
C PRO A 103 4.14 11.03 4.99
N GLN A 104 4.40 11.06 6.28
CA GLN A 104 4.64 12.28 7.05
C GLN A 104 6.03 12.24 7.65
N LYS A 105 6.80 13.32 7.44
CA LYS A 105 8.09 13.50 8.11
C LYS A 105 7.84 13.91 9.57
N CYS A 106 8.51 13.26 10.50
CA CYS A 106 8.42 13.54 11.93
C CYS A 106 9.82 13.53 12.58
N ARG A 107 9.88 13.77 13.89
CA ARG A 107 11.14 13.66 14.65
C ARG A 107 11.61 12.19 14.60
N GLY A 108 12.82 11.97 14.09
CA GLY A 108 13.43 10.65 13.99
C GLY A 108 13.22 9.92 12.66
N GLY A 109 12.32 10.40 11.78
CA GLY A 109 12.13 9.76 10.48
C GLY A 109 10.80 10.06 9.80
N TRP A 110 10.15 9.00 9.34
CA TRP A 110 8.93 8.98 8.54
C TRP A 110 7.90 8.04 9.16
N ARG A 111 6.63 8.39 9.04
CA ARG A 111 5.51 7.52 9.43
C ARG A 111 4.39 7.61 8.41
N CYS A 112 3.49 6.63 8.38
CA CYS A 112 2.24 6.74 7.66
C CYS A 112 1.18 7.43 8.53
N ALA A 113 0.50 8.43 7.99
CA ALA A 113 -0.59 9.10 8.71
C ALA A 113 -1.83 8.20 8.85
N LEU A 114 -2.13 7.36 7.86
CA LEU A 114 -3.28 6.46 7.87
C LEU A 114 -3.15 5.37 8.94
N CYS A 115 -1.94 4.85 9.17
CA CYS A 115 -1.69 3.79 10.13
C CYS A 115 -1.76 4.24 11.60
N THR A 116 -1.96 5.54 11.87
CA THR A 116 -2.16 6.03 13.26
C THR A 116 -3.48 5.57 13.87
N GLN A 117 -4.42 5.04 13.08
CA GLN A 117 -5.73 4.59 13.54
C GLN A 117 -5.77 3.10 13.93
N MET A 118 -4.71 2.32 13.66
CA MET A 118 -4.64 0.91 14.01
C MET A 118 -3.56 0.69 15.07
N ALA A 119 -3.93 0.14 16.22
CA ALA A 119 -2.97 -0.22 17.26
C ALA A 119 -2.12 -1.44 16.82
N PRO A 120 -0.82 -1.49 17.13
CA PRO A 120 -0.04 -0.53 17.93
C PRO A 120 0.43 0.71 17.13
N TYR A 121 0.74 1.79 17.85
CA TYR A 121 1.12 3.11 17.32
C TYR A 121 2.05 3.08 16.11
N SER A 122 1.77 3.95 15.13
CA SER A 122 2.53 4.11 13.88
C SER A 122 4.05 4.05 14.08
N HIS A 123 4.68 3.00 13.56
CA HIS A 123 6.13 2.84 13.58
C HIS A 123 6.81 4.02 12.86
N VAL A 124 7.89 4.56 13.44
CA VAL A 124 8.70 5.61 12.82
C VAL A 124 9.87 4.96 12.10
N PHE A 125 9.86 5.03 10.78
CA PHE A 125 10.88 4.51 9.89
C PHE A 125 11.97 5.55 9.67
N ARG A 126 13.24 5.15 9.77
CA ARG A 126 14.37 6.07 9.55
C ARG A 126 14.39 6.62 8.13
N HIS A 127 14.09 5.79 7.13
CA HIS A 127 14.09 6.18 5.72
C HIS A 127 12.69 6.08 5.09
N LEU A 128 12.38 6.99 4.17
CA LEU A 128 11.12 6.96 3.42
C LEU A 128 10.97 5.66 2.62
N SER A 129 12.05 5.11 2.07
CA SER A 129 12.01 3.83 1.35
C SER A 129 11.57 2.67 2.24
N ASP A 130 11.93 2.68 3.53
CA ASP A 130 11.54 1.63 4.47
C ASP A 130 10.05 1.72 4.78
N LEU A 131 9.54 2.93 4.98
CA LEU A 131 8.10 3.18 5.12
C LEU A 131 7.34 2.71 3.88
N LEU A 132 7.75 3.13 2.68
CA LEU A 132 7.08 2.73 1.44
C LEU A 132 7.13 1.22 1.23
N PHE A 133 8.24 0.58 1.57
CA PHE A 133 8.34 -0.87 1.47
C PHE A 133 7.40 -1.56 2.47
N ALA A 134 7.41 -1.16 3.73
CA ALA A 134 6.57 -1.77 4.77
C ALA A 134 5.07 -1.58 4.52
N GLU A 135 4.65 -0.37 4.12
CA GLU A 135 3.23 -0.03 4.00
C GLU A 135 2.64 -0.35 2.63
N LEU A 136 3.44 -0.39 1.56
CA LEU A 136 2.94 -0.63 0.20
C LEU A 136 3.42 -1.96 -0.38
N ALA A 137 4.72 -2.24 -0.33
CA ALA A 137 5.30 -3.44 -0.94
C ALA A 137 4.99 -4.71 -0.15
N GLN A 138 5.10 -4.66 1.19
CA GLN A 138 4.88 -5.84 2.04
C GLN A 138 3.44 -6.38 1.94
N PRO A 139 2.37 -5.55 1.91
CA PRO A 139 1.02 -6.05 1.65
C PRO A 139 0.90 -6.77 0.31
N LEU A 140 1.55 -6.27 -0.76
CA LEU A 140 1.55 -6.95 -2.05
C LEU A 140 2.27 -8.31 -1.98
N LEU A 141 3.47 -8.36 -1.40
CA LEU A 141 4.20 -9.62 -1.22
C LEU A 141 3.38 -10.63 -0.42
N ASN A 142 2.77 -10.18 0.67
CA ASN A 142 1.92 -11.01 1.51
C ASN A 142 0.67 -11.51 0.77
N TYR A 143 0.09 -10.69 -0.10
CA TYR A 143 -1.03 -11.07 -0.96
C TYR A 143 -0.59 -12.14 -1.97
N LEU A 144 0.48 -11.87 -2.73
CA LEU A 144 1.00 -12.77 -3.76
C LEU A 144 1.42 -14.13 -3.19
N ASN A 145 2.04 -14.16 -2.01
CA ASN A 145 2.47 -15.40 -1.35
C ASN A 145 1.29 -16.25 -0.85
N ARG A 146 0.13 -15.65 -0.58
CA ARG A 146 -1.07 -16.35 -0.12
C ARG A 146 -1.92 -16.94 -1.25
N LEU A 147 -1.57 -16.65 -2.51
CA LEU A 147 -2.35 -17.17 -3.62
C LEU A 147 -2.26 -18.70 -3.70
N PRO A 148 -3.33 -19.41 -4.09
CA PRO A 148 -3.26 -20.84 -4.37
C PRO A 148 -2.23 -21.13 -5.49
N GLU A 149 -1.55 -22.28 -5.47
CA GLU A 149 -0.60 -22.66 -6.54
C GLU A 149 -1.28 -22.70 -7.90
N GLN A 150 -2.50 -23.25 -7.94
CA GLN A 150 -3.36 -23.28 -9.12
C GLN A 150 -4.42 -22.19 -8.99
N ALA A 151 -4.04 -20.95 -9.29
CA ALA A 151 -4.94 -19.82 -9.20
C ALA A 151 -5.49 -19.41 -10.58
N GLN A 152 -6.73 -18.91 -10.62
CA GLN A 152 -7.29 -18.24 -11.79
C GLN A 152 -7.74 -16.82 -11.44
N LEU A 153 -7.44 -15.87 -12.33
CA LEU A 153 -8.07 -14.56 -12.31
C LEU A 153 -9.40 -14.64 -13.02
N ARG A 154 -10.49 -14.36 -12.30
CA ARG A 154 -11.84 -14.33 -12.87
C ARG A 154 -12.41 -12.92 -12.83
N LEU A 155 -12.94 -12.48 -13.95
CA LEU A 155 -13.78 -11.30 -14.03
C LEU A 155 -15.25 -11.70 -14.01
N SER A 156 -16.05 -10.96 -13.26
CA SER A 156 -17.49 -11.20 -13.16
C SER A 156 -18.26 -9.90 -13.27
N ALA A 157 -19.49 -10.01 -13.77
CA ALA A 157 -20.45 -8.92 -13.84
C ALA A 157 -21.87 -9.47 -13.62
N PHE A 158 -22.79 -8.61 -13.19
CA PHE A 158 -24.22 -8.94 -13.17
C PHE A 158 -24.82 -8.90 -14.57
N GLN A 159 -25.82 -9.78 -14.80
CA GLN A 159 -26.64 -9.73 -16.01
C GLN A 159 -27.40 -8.40 -16.05
N GLY A 160 -27.17 -7.59 -17.09
CA GLY A 160 -27.73 -6.23 -17.23
C GLY A 160 -26.71 -5.10 -17.05
N GLY A 161 -25.47 -5.41 -16.66
CA GLY A 161 -24.43 -4.40 -16.39
C GLY A 161 -24.60 -3.70 -15.04
N GLY A 162 -23.63 -2.87 -14.65
CA GLY A 162 -23.72 -2.01 -13.46
C GLY A 162 -22.67 -2.29 -12.37
N THR A 163 -22.31 -3.55 -12.14
CA THR A 163 -21.23 -3.90 -11.20
C THR A 163 -20.31 -4.93 -11.81
N THR A 164 -19.01 -4.62 -11.77
CA THR A 164 -17.92 -5.48 -12.23
C THR A 164 -16.98 -5.74 -11.08
N TRP A 165 -16.42 -6.94 -10.99
CA TRP A 165 -15.33 -7.23 -10.05
C TRP A 165 -14.36 -8.26 -10.62
N ALA A 166 -13.17 -8.29 -10.05
CA ALA A 166 -12.13 -9.27 -10.32
C ALA A 166 -11.80 -10.03 -9.03
N ARG A 167 -11.56 -11.33 -9.14
CA ARG A 167 -11.09 -12.13 -7.99
C ARG A 167 -10.13 -13.21 -8.42
N VAL A 168 -9.20 -13.55 -7.53
CA VAL A 168 -8.35 -14.73 -7.67
C VAL A 168 -9.03 -15.90 -6.96
N VAL A 169 -9.18 -17.02 -7.65
CA VAL A 169 -9.83 -18.24 -7.13
C VAL A 169 -8.90 -19.44 -7.23
N ALA A 170 -9.00 -20.37 -6.27
CA ALA A 170 -8.16 -21.57 -6.16
C ALA A 170 -8.49 -22.69 -7.14
N ASP A 171 -9.61 -22.57 -7.86
CA ASP A 171 -10.03 -23.47 -8.92
C ASP A 171 -11.23 -22.85 -9.66
N ALA A 172 -11.81 -23.55 -10.64
CA ALA A 172 -13.04 -23.16 -11.35
C ALA A 172 -14.30 -23.11 -10.46
N GLY A 173 -14.18 -22.76 -9.18
CA GLY A 173 -15.30 -22.63 -8.23
C GLY A 173 -16.41 -21.72 -8.76
N THR A 174 -17.63 -21.91 -8.29
CA THR A 174 -18.82 -21.25 -8.83
C THR A 174 -18.79 -19.73 -8.64
N ALA A 175 -19.31 -18.99 -9.62
CA ALA A 175 -19.59 -17.56 -9.47
C ALA A 175 -20.66 -17.34 -8.37
N PRO A 176 -20.68 -16.18 -7.69
CA PRO A 176 -21.81 -15.82 -6.84
C PRO A 176 -23.13 -15.95 -7.59
N ALA A 177 -24.21 -16.33 -6.90
CA ALA A 177 -25.53 -16.45 -7.52
C ALA A 177 -25.94 -15.13 -8.22
N GLY A 178 -26.35 -15.22 -9.49
CA GLY A 178 -26.71 -14.07 -10.32
C GLY A 178 -25.54 -13.37 -11.04
N ALA A 179 -24.29 -13.75 -10.76
CA ALA A 179 -23.12 -13.26 -11.47
C ALA A 179 -22.69 -14.23 -12.58
N CYS A 180 -22.31 -13.69 -13.73
CA CYS A 180 -21.71 -14.48 -14.81
C CYS A 180 -20.21 -14.22 -14.87
N ALA A 181 -19.42 -15.28 -15.10
CA ALA A 181 -18.02 -15.13 -15.45
C ALA A 181 -17.95 -14.48 -16.84
N VAL A 182 -17.27 -13.33 -16.93
CA VAL A 182 -17.01 -12.65 -18.21
C VAL A 182 -15.81 -13.29 -18.87
N VAL A 183 -14.75 -13.53 -18.09
CA VAL A 183 -13.52 -14.18 -18.55
C VAL A 183 -12.77 -14.79 -17.37
N SER A 184 -11.97 -15.83 -17.64
CA SER A 184 -11.11 -16.47 -16.64
C SER A 184 -9.74 -16.72 -17.27
N TRP A 185 -8.67 -16.36 -16.56
CA TRP A 185 -7.30 -16.62 -16.98
C TRP A 185 -6.55 -17.42 -15.92
N PRO A 186 -5.76 -18.43 -16.30
CA PRO A 186 -4.85 -19.08 -15.37
C PRO A 186 -3.78 -18.07 -14.91
N ILE A 187 -3.38 -18.19 -13.65
CA ILE A 187 -2.24 -17.49 -13.07
C ILE A 187 -1.18 -18.56 -12.80
N GLY A 188 0.01 -18.38 -13.37
CA GLY A 188 1.15 -19.27 -13.13
C GLY A 188 2.35 -18.50 -12.57
N GLY A 189 2.99 -19.03 -11.54
CA GLY A 189 4.37 -18.66 -11.24
C GLY A 189 5.29 -19.47 -12.15
N THR A 190 6.44 -18.92 -12.56
CA THR A 190 7.52 -19.76 -13.08
C THR A 190 7.92 -20.75 -11.99
N ALA A 191 7.89 -22.05 -12.30
CA ALA A 191 8.61 -23.06 -11.52
C ALA A 191 10.11 -22.80 -11.58
#